data_AF-A0A399XUX2-F1
#
_entry.id   AF-A0A399XUX2-F1
#
_cell.length_a   1.000
_cell.length_b   1.000
_cell.length_c   1.000
_cell.angle_alpha   90.00
_cell.angle_beta   90.00
_cell.angle_gamma   90.00
#
_symmetry.space_group_name_H-M   'P 1'
#
loop_
_entity.id
_entity.type
_entity.pdbx_description
1 polymer ?
#
loop_
_entity_poly.entity_id
_entity_poly.type
_entity_poly.pdbx_seq_one_letter_code
_entity_poly.pdbx_strand_id
1 'polypeptide(L)'
;MVDNSPSPPDNRPAREVVSLPPELRAERLAALRWALANGRPANVDALNVVLAVASFEAGINGHPPRRWTNHRVLTFLWSSAVEWCRQQRVELPDTMGETMWSYFDYLRATGGFAPRSAPLAELRRVLVEVGGVTTKGRRRHPRHGRTRWATLHPLTA
;
A
#
# COMPACT_ATOMS: atom_id res chain seq x y z
N MET A 1 -23.99 33.08 10.48
CA MET A 1 -22.60 32.80 10.06
C MET A 1 -22.44 31.29 10.11
N VAL A 2 -22.68 30.63 8.98
CA VAL A 2 -22.64 29.16 8.91
C VAL A 2 -21.17 28.80 8.68
N ASP A 3 -20.57 28.13 9.65
CA ASP A 3 -19.22 27.59 9.51
C ASP A 3 -19.24 26.55 8.39
N ASN A 4 -18.70 26.96 7.24
CA ASN A 4 -18.59 26.15 6.02
C ASN A 4 -17.21 25.47 5.95
N SER A 5 -16.57 25.24 7.11
CA SER A 5 -15.36 24.42 7.17
C SER A 5 -15.71 23.03 6.64
N PRO A 6 -15.04 22.52 5.59
CA PRO A 6 -15.24 21.14 5.17
C PRO A 6 -14.89 20.26 6.37
N SER A 7 -15.83 19.41 6.79
CA SER A 7 -15.55 18.40 7.81
C SER A 7 -14.24 17.70 7.46
N PRO A 8 -13.32 17.48 8.42
CA PRO A 8 -12.12 16.71 8.16
C PRO A 8 -12.55 15.38 7.52
N PRO A 9 -11.87 14.92 6.46
CA PRO A 9 -12.24 13.68 5.81
C PRO A 9 -12.26 12.60 6.90
N ASP A 10 -13.40 11.94 7.04
CA ASP A 10 -13.62 10.83 7.97
C ASP A 10 -12.76 9.64 7.49
N ASN A 11 -11.46 9.75 7.78
CA ASN A 11 -10.40 8.86 7.32
C ASN A 11 -10.39 7.61 8.19
N ARG A 12 -11.43 6.80 8.01
CA ARG A 12 -11.58 5.53 8.72
C ARG A 12 -10.54 4.52 8.24
N PRO A 13 -10.02 3.66 9.13
CA PRO A 13 -9.05 2.65 8.75
C PRO A 13 -9.68 1.64 7.78
N ALA A 14 -8.89 1.19 6.79
CA ALA A 14 -9.37 0.33 5.72
C ALA A 14 -10.06 -0.94 6.23
N ARG A 15 -9.63 -1.50 7.37
CA ARG A 15 -10.22 -2.72 7.96
C ARG A 15 -11.67 -2.54 8.44
N GLU A 16 -12.11 -1.32 8.71
CA GLU A 16 -13.46 -1.02 9.22
C GLU A 16 -14.46 -0.79 8.09
N VAL A 17 -13.98 -0.24 6.97
CA VAL A 17 -14.84 0.12 5.83
C VAL A 17 -14.86 -0.98 4.78
N VAL A 18 -13.74 -1.67 4.57
CA VAL A 18 -13.56 -2.58 3.44
C VAL A 18 -13.69 -4.02 3.91
N SER A 19 -14.80 -4.64 3.54
CA SER A 19 -15.03 -6.07 3.70
C SER A 19 -14.30 -6.87 2.64
N LEU A 20 -13.28 -7.63 3.05
CA LEU A 20 -12.61 -8.59 2.18
C LEU A 20 -13.43 -9.89 2.03
N PRO A 21 -13.48 -10.48 0.83
CA PRO A 21 -13.92 -11.86 0.63
C PRO A 21 -13.20 -12.86 1.55
N PRO A 22 -13.82 -14.01 1.89
CA PRO A 22 -13.26 -15.00 2.82
C PRO A 22 -11.82 -15.43 2.52
N GLU A 23 -11.50 -15.65 1.24
CA GLU A 23 -10.19 -16.06 0.77
C GLU A 23 -9.12 -14.99 1.02
N LEU A 24 -9.45 -13.72 0.79
CA LEU A 24 -8.54 -12.60 1.06
C LEU A 24 -8.39 -12.34 2.56
N ARG A 25 -9.44 -12.58 3.36
CA ARG A 25 -9.35 -12.54 4.83
C ARG A 25 -8.41 -13.62 5.36
N ALA A 26 -8.51 -14.84 4.84
CA ALA A 26 -7.62 -15.95 5.22
C ALA A 26 -6.17 -15.64 4.84
N GLU A 27 -5.94 -15.10 3.64
CA GLU A 27 -4.61 -14.66 3.20
C GLU A 27 -4.04 -13.54 4.07
N ARG A 28 -4.84 -12.51 4.39
CA ARG A 28 -4.46 -11.44 5.31
C ARG A 28 -3.96 -12.01 6.64
N LEU A 29 -4.72 -12.93 7.23
CA LEU A 29 -4.36 -13.57 8.49
C LEU A 29 -3.08 -14.41 8.37
N ALA A 30 -2.93 -15.18 7.29
CA ALA A 30 -1.73 -15.98 7.06
C ALA A 30 -0.47 -15.11 6.91
N ALA A 31 -0.57 -14.03 6.13
CA ALA A 31 0.53 -13.08 5.93
C ALA A 31 0.89 -12.33 7.22
N LEU A 32 -0.10 -11.89 8.02
CA LEU A 32 0.17 -11.24 9.31
C LEU A 32 0.81 -12.19 10.32
N ARG A 33 0.34 -13.44 10.41
CA ARG A 33 0.94 -14.47 11.28
C ARG A 33 2.36 -14.77 10.86
N TRP A 34 2.60 -14.94 9.56
CA TRP A 34 3.94 -15.15 9.04
C TRP A 34 4.86 -13.96 9.35
N ALA A 35 4.37 -12.72 9.14
CA ALA A 35 5.15 -11.52 9.40
C ALA A 35 5.54 -11.42 10.87
N LEU A 36 4.59 -11.64 11.79
CA LEU A 36 4.83 -11.67 13.22
C LEU A 36 5.88 -12.73 13.61
N ALA A 37 5.72 -13.97 13.12
CA ALA A 37 6.64 -15.06 13.41
C ALA A 37 8.07 -14.82 12.89
N ASN A 38 8.23 -13.99 11.86
CA ASN A 38 9.51 -13.68 11.23
C ASN A 38 10.06 -12.29 11.61
N GLY A 39 9.47 -11.62 12.60
CA GLY A 39 9.90 -10.27 13.04
C GLY A 39 9.78 -9.21 11.94
N ARG A 40 8.83 -9.39 11.01
CA ARG A 40 8.59 -8.49 9.89
C ARG A 40 7.46 -7.50 10.19
N PRO A 41 7.62 -6.21 9.85
CA PRO A 41 6.56 -5.23 10.00
C PRO A 41 5.44 -5.47 8.98
N ALA A 42 4.18 -5.49 9.42
CA ALA A 42 3.03 -5.54 8.52
C ALA A 42 1.86 -4.81 9.17
N ASN A 43 1.37 -3.75 8.52
CA ASN A 43 0.20 -3.03 8.98
C ASN A 43 -1.08 -3.68 8.41
N VAL A 44 -2.06 -3.94 9.28
CA VAL A 44 -3.31 -4.61 8.90
C VAL A 44 -4.11 -3.84 7.85
N ASP A 45 -4.18 -2.51 7.96
CA ASP A 45 -4.91 -1.64 7.05
C ASP A 45 -4.19 -1.55 5.70
N ALA A 46 -2.86 -1.41 5.72
CA ALA A 46 -2.04 -1.43 4.50
C ALA A 46 -2.19 -2.76 3.76
N LEU A 47 -2.14 -3.88 4.48
CA LEU A 47 -2.33 -5.20 3.88
C LEU A 47 -3.76 -5.39 3.35
N ASN A 48 -4.76 -4.80 4.02
CA ASN A 48 -6.14 -4.78 3.54
C ASN A 48 -6.24 -4.10 2.17
N VAL A 49 -5.63 -2.92 2.04
CA VAL A 49 -5.56 -2.16 0.79
C VAL A 49 -4.82 -2.96 -0.29
N VAL A 50 -3.66 -3.54 0.04
CA VAL A 50 -2.89 -4.39 -0.90
C VAL A 50 -3.74 -5.50 -1.48
N LEU A 51 -4.44 -6.26 -0.64
CA LEU A 51 -5.25 -7.39 -1.09
C LEU A 51 -6.50 -6.95 -1.86
N ALA A 52 -7.20 -5.92 -1.38
CA ALA A 52 -8.42 -5.43 -2.01
C ALA A 52 -8.13 -4.88 -3.41
N VAL A 53 -7.15 -3.97 -3.52
CA VAL A 53 -6.78 -3.35 -4.80
C VAL A 53 -6.20 -4.39 -5.75
N ALA A 54 -5.34 -5.29 -5.27
CA ALA A 54 -4.74 -6.30 -6.13
C ALA A 54 -5.77 -7.30 -6.69
N SER A 55 -6.82 -7.61 -5.92
CA SER A 55 -7.95 -8.43 -6.35
C SER A 55 -8.87 -7.69 -7.32
N PHE A 56 -9.19 -6.43 -7.05
CA PHE A 56 -10.00 -5.58 -7.92
C PHE A 56 -9.37 -5.42 -9.31
N GLU A 57 -8.09 -5.06 -9.38
CA GLU A 57 -7.35 -4.95 -10.65
C GLU A 57 -7.29 -6.27 -11.42
N ALA A 58 -7.13 -7.39 -10.71
CA ALA A 58 -7.09 -8.71 -11.30
C ALA A 58 -8.41 -9.06 -12.00
N GLY A 59 -9.54 -8.70 -11.39
CA GLY A 59 -10.86 -8.87 -12.00
C GLY A 59 -11.03 -8.05 -13.28
N ILE A 60 -10.54 -6.81 -13.30
CA ILE A 60 -10.64 -5.92 -14.47
C ILE A 60 -9.72 -6.38 -15.61
N ASN A 61 -8.48 -6.73 -15.29
CA ASN A 61 -7.44 -6.98 -16.29
C ASN A 61 -7.30 -8.46 -16.69
N GLY A 62 -8.07 -9.36 -16.08
CA GLY A 62 -8.03 -10.80 -16.38
C GLY A 62 -6.71 -11.48 -16.03
N HIS A 63 -5.99 -10.98 -15.01
CA HIS A 63 -4.73 -11.58 -14.55
C HIS A 63 -4.83 -12.05 -13.10
N PRO A 64 -3.99 -13.01 -12.64
CA PRO A 64 -4.01 -13.43 -11.25
C PRO A 64 -3.72 -12.29 -10.26
N PRO A 65 -4.38 -12.23 -9.08
CA PRO A 65 -4.20 -11.16 -8.10
C PRO A 65 -2.79 -11.11 -7.52
N ARG A 66 -2.10 -12.25 -7.40
CA ARG A 66 -0.74 -12.35 -6.88
C ARG A 66 0.35 -12.21 -7.95
N ARG A 67 0.00 -11.74 -9.16
CA ARG A 67 0.99 -11.47 -10.22
C ARG A 67 1.58 -10.08 -10.03
N TRP A 68 2.80 -9.98 -9.50
CA TRP A 68 3.47 -8.71 -9.23
C TRP A 68 4.59 -8.46 -10.22
N THR A 69 4.52 -7.37 -10.97
CA THR A 69 5.60 -6.90 -11.86
C THR A 69 6.13 -5.56 -11.36
N ASN A 70 7.32 -5.17 -11.81
CA ASN A 70 7.91 -3.87 -11.45
C ASN A 70 6.97 -2.70 -11.80
N HIS A 71 6.40 -2.73 -13.01
CA HIS A 71 5.42 -1.75 -13.45
C HIS A 71 4.15 -1.77 -12.58
N ARG A 72 3.64 -2.95 -12.23
CA ARG A 72 2.47 -3.05 -11.36
C ARG A 72 2.73 -2.46 -9.98
N VAL A 73 3.88 -2.73 -9.35
CA VAL A 73 4.22 -2.16 -8.04
C VAL A 73 4.28 -0.62 -8.12
N LEU A 74 4.89 -0.07 -9.18
CA LEU A 74 4.95 1.36 -9.41
C LEU A 74 3.55 1.97 -9.55
N THR A 75 2.74 1.45 -10.47
CA THR A 75 1.37 1.94 -10.73
C THR A 75 0.49 1.78 -9.49
N PHE A 76 0.63 0.67 -8.78
CA PHE A 76 -0.11 0.39 -7.56
C PHE A 76 0.13 1.46 -6.49
N LEU A 77 1.39 1.79 -6.20
CA LEU A 77 1.75 2.73 -5.13
C LEU A 77 1.41 4.19 -5.46
N TRP A 78 1.57 4.60 -6.72
CA TRP A 78 1.36 6.00 -7.13
C TRP A 78 -0.04 6.31 -7.60
N SER A 79 -0.81 5.30 -8.04
CA SER A 79 -2.11 5.51 -8.66
C SER A 79 -3.17 4.61 -8.03
N SER A 80 -3.10 3.30 -8.24
CA SER A 80 -4.23 2.41 -7.95
C SER A 80 -4.65 2.43 -6.48
N ALA A 81 -3.69 2.34 -5.55
CA ALA A 81 -3.98 2.38 -4.12
C ALA A 81 -4.50 3.75 -3.67
N VAL A 82 -3.92 4.84 -4.19
CA VAL A 82 -4.33 6.21 -3.87
C VAL A 82 -5.78 6.44 -4.30
N GLU A 83 -6.08 6.14 -5.55
CA GLU A 83 -7.40 6.36 -6.14
C GLU A 83 -8.44 5.44 -5.51
N TRP A 84 -8.11 4.17 -5.29
CA TRP A 84 -9.02 3.25 -4.63
C TRP A 84 -9.32 3.68 -3.19
N CYS A 85 -8.30 4.07 -2.40
CA CYS A 85 -8.54 4.56 -1.03
C CYS A 85 -9.43 5.81 -1.02
N ARG A 86 -9.21 6.73 -1.97
CA ARG A 86 -10.05 7.93 -2.16
C ARG A 86 -11.51 7.56 -2.46
N GLN A 87 -11.74 6.61 -3.36
CA GLN A 87 -13.07 6.13 -3.72
C GLN A 87 -13.78 5.45 -2.55
N GLN A 88 -13.05 4.63 -1.78
CA GLN A 88 -13.59 3.94 -0.61
C GLN A 88 -13.69 4.83 0.64
N ARG A 89 -13.22 6.08 0.58
CA ARG A 89 -13.14 7.02 1.71
C ARG A 89 -12.39 6.41 2.91
N VAL A 90 -11.22 5.85 2.63
CA VAL A 90 -10.31 5.31 3.65
C VAL A 90 -8.95 6.01 3.56
N GLU A 91 -8.25 6.08 4.69
CA GLU A 91 -6.89 6.62 4.71
C GLU A 91 -5.94 5.72 3.92
N LEU A 92 -5.03 6.31 3.13
CA LEU A 92 -3.91 5.58 2.55
C LEU A 92 -2.83 5.38 3.62
N PRO A 93 -2.54 4.14 4.05
CA PRO A 93 -1.58 3.93 5.13
C PRO A 93 -0.17 4.34 4.75
N ASP A 94 0.52 5.10 5.60
CA ASP A 94 1.90 5.53 5.34
C ASP A 94 2.94 4.37 5.34
N THR A 95 2.52 3.18 5.78
CA THR A 95 3.29 1.94 5.79
C THR A 95 3.08 1.04 4.56
N MET A 96 2.50 1.55 3.45
CA MET A 96 2.24 0.74 2.25
C MET A 96 3.49 -0.03 1.77
N GLY A 97 4.61 0.67 1.54
CA GLY A 97 5.82 0.02 1.02
C GLY A 97 6.45 -0.98 1.98
N GLU A 98 6.45 -0.70 3.29
CA GLU A 98 6.96 -1.62 4.32
C GLU A 98 6.08 -2.89 4.42
N THR A 99 4.76 -2.72 4.31
CA THR A 99 3.82 -3.84 4.33
C THR A 99 3.91 -4.67 3.05
N MET A 100 4.02 -4.03 1.88
CA MET A 100 4.24 -4.74 0.61
C MET A 100 5.54 -5.52 0.61
N TRP A 101 6.61 -4.97 1.21
CA TRP A 101 7.87 -5.69 1.37
C TRP A 101 7.67 -7.01 2.13
N SER A 102 7.05 -6.93 3.31
CA SER A 102 6.80 -8.11 4.14
C SER A 102 5.84 -9.10 3.48
N TYR A 103 4.84 -8.60 2.76
CA TYR A 103 3.92 -9.44 1.99
C TYR A 103 4.62 -10.15 0.82
N PHE A 104 5.55 -9.50 0.12
CA PHE A 104 6.34 -10.16 -0.93
C PHE A 104 7.28 -11.22 -0.38
N ASP A 105 7.85 -10.99 0.81
CA ASP A 105 8.64 -12.00 1.49
C ASP A 105 7.80 -13.21 1.90
N TYR A 106 6.57 -12.98 2.38
CA TYR A 106 5.57 -14.02 2.64
C TYR A 106 5.24 -14.83 1.38
N LEU A 107 4.93 -14.14 0.27
CA LEU A 107 4.64 -14.80 -1.00
C LEU A 107 5.83 -15.60 -1.52
N ARG A 108 7.07 -15.12 -1.33
CA ARG A 108 8.26 -15.90 -1.68
C ARG A 108 8.38 -17.15 -0.82
N ALA A 109 8.24 -17.02 0.49
CA ALA A 109 8.40 -18.12 1.45
C ALA A 109 7.37 -19.23 1.26
N THR A 110 6.16 -18.87 0.83
CA THR A 110 5.04 -19.81 0.63
C THR A 110 4.87 -20.28 -0.81
N GLY A 111 5.70 -19.80 -1.75
CA GLY A 111 5.51 -20.05 -3.19
C GLY A 111 4.23 -19.41 -3.74
N GLY A 112 3.68 -18.39 -3.06
CA GLY A 112 2.40 -17.77 -3.39
C GLY A 112 2.41 -16.79 -4.56
N PHE A 113 3.57 -16.46 -5.12
CA PHE A 113 3.63 -15.62 -6.34
C PHE A 113 2.96 -16.32 -7.52
N ALA A 114 2.10 -15.59 -8.23
CA ALA A 114 1.53 -16.12 -9.47
C ALA A 114 2.60 -16.17 -10.59
N PRO A 115 2.42 -17.02 -11.62
CA PRO A 115 3.30 -17.05 -12.78
C PRO A 115 3.49 -15.68 -13.40
N ARG A 116 4.68 -15.45 -13.99
CA ARG A 116 5.08 -14.17 -14.61
C ARG A 116 5.13 -12.98 -13.64
N SER A 117 5.28 -13.24 -12.34
CA SER A 117 5.73 -12.23 -11.39
C SER A 117 7.22 -11.93 -11.60
N ALA A 118 7.64 -10.70 -11.37
CA ALA A 118 9.04 -10.32 -11.38
C ALA A 118 9.79 -10.97 -10.20
N PRO A 119 11.12 -11.17 -10.31
CA PRO A 119 11.92 -11.63 -9.20
C PRO A 119 11.79 -10.73 -7.96
N LEU A 120 11.69 -11.34 -6.77
CA LEU A 120 11.61 -10.61 -5.49
C LEU A 120 12.66 -9.48 -5.34
N ALA A 121 13.89 -9.69 -5.82
CA ALA A 121 14.94 -8.68 -5.73
C ALA A 121 14.61 -7.41 -6.54
N GLU A 122 13.95 -7.56 -7.69
CA GLU A 122 13.50 -6.43 -8.52
C GLU A 122 12.31 -5.72 -7.89
N LEU A 123 11.32 -6.47 -7.39
CA LEU A 123 10.18 -5.90 -6.67
C LEU A 123 10.65 -5.07 -5.46
N ARG A 124 11.61 -5.58 -4.70
CA ARG A 124 12.23 -4.87 -3.58
C ARG A 124 12.98 -3.62 -4.03
N ARG A 125 13.66 -3.65 -5.17
CA ARG A 125 14.31 -2.46 -5.74
C ARG A 125 13.29 -1.36 -6.02
N VAL A 126 12.17 -1.69 -6.65
CA VAL A 126 11.08 -0.71 -6.87
C VAL A 126 10.55 -0.17 -5.54
N LEU A 127 10.33 -1.02 -4.53
CA LEU A 127 9.91 -0.55 -3.21
C LEU A 127 10.94 0.41 -2.55
N VAL A 128 12.23 0.17 -2.72
CA VAL A 128 13.28 1.11 -2.26
C VAL A 128 13.20 2.43 -2.99
N GLU A 129 12.99 2.41 -4.30
CA GLU A 129 12.95 3.63 -5.13
C GLU A 129 11.72 4.47 -4.84
N VAL A 130 10.54 3.85 -4.75
CA VAL A 130 9.26 4.58 -4.72
C VAL A 130 8.34 4.25 -3.53
N GLY A 131 8.58 3.15 -2.82
CA GLY A 131 7.74 2.71 -1.70
C GLY A 131 8.10 3.32 -0.35
N GLY A 132 9.03 4.28 -0.30
CA GLY A 132 9.42 4.93 0.95
C GLY A 132 10.11 3.99 1.95
N VAL A 133 10.74 2.91 1.48
CA VAL A 133 11.47 1.95 2.34
C VAL A 133 12.99 1.96 2.12
N THR A 134 13.71 1.55 3.14
CA THR A 134 15.15 1.30 3.11
C THR A 134 15.47 -0.01 2.40
N THR A 135 16.74 -0.26 2.09
CA THR A 135 17.21 -1.54 1.53
C THR A 135 16.96 -2.75 2.44
N LYS A 136 16.65 -2.51 3.72
CA LYS A 136 16.25 -3.53 4.70
C LYS A 136 14.73 -3.74 4.79
N GLY A 137 13.95 -3.06 3.95
CA GLY A 137 12.49 -3.13 3.96
C GLY A 137 11.82 -2.36 5.09
N ARG A 138 12.57 -1.56 5.86
CA ARG A 138 12.00 -0.71 6.90
C ARG A 138 11.53 0.61 6.33
N ARG A 139 10.43 1.16 6.83
CA ARG A 139 9.96 2.51 6.49
C ARG A 139 11.11 3.53 6.65
N ARG A 140 11.27 4.42 5.67
CA ARG A 140 12.12 5.60 5.82
C ARG A 140 11.39 6.59 6.72
N HIS A 141 12.00 6.96 7.83
CA HIS A 141 11.51 8.11 8.58
C HIS A 141 11.55 9.33 7.67
N PRO A 142 10.52 10.19 7.70
CA PRO A 142 10.66 11.52 7.12
C PRO A 142 11.89 12.14 7.77
N ARG A 143 12.89 12.50 6.96
CA ARG A 143 13.97 13.35 7.46
C ARG A 143 13.28 14.62 7.94
N HIS A 144 13.27 14.90 9.24
CA HIS A 144 12.85 16.20 9.75
C HIS A 144 13.75 17.26 9.11
N GLY A 145 13.29 17.82 8.01
CA GLY A 145 13.91 18.87 7.24
C GLY A 145 12.80 19.80 6.80
N ARG A 146 12.74 20.96 7.47
CA ARG A 146 11.86 22.10 7.20
C ARG A 146 11.55 22.25 5.71
N THR A 147 10.32 21.97 5.31
CA THR A 147 9.72 22.67 4.18
C THR A 147 8.59 23.53 4.71
N ARG A 148 8.97 24.77 4.97
CA ARG A 148 8.09 25.91 5.20
C ARG A 148 7.32 26.15 3.92
N TRP A 149 6.17 25.50 3.74
CA TRP A 149 5.19 25.92 2.74
C TRP A 149 4.25 26.94 3.39
N ALA A 150 4.81 28.10 3.66
CA ALA A 150 4.04 29.32 3.82
C ALA A 150 4.30 30.17 2.57
N THR A 151 3.20 30.56 1.92
CA THR A 151 3.06 31.67 1.00
C THR A 151 3.81 31.63 -0.34
N LEU A 152 3.19 30.95 -1.31
CA LEU A 152 3.13 31.52 -2.66
C LEU A 152 1.96 32.51 -2.68
N HIS A 153 2.25 33.79 -2.43
CA HIS A 153 1.38 34.87 -2.88
C HIS A 153 1.57 35.02 -4.40
N PRO A 154 0.49 35.17 -5.19
CA PRO A 154 0.64 35.61 -6.57
C PRO A 154 1.14 37.06 -6.60
N LEU A 155 2.25 37.28 -7.29
CA LEU A 155 2.68 38.62 -7.70
C LEU A 155 1.70 39.12 -8.76
N THR A 156 0.91 40.14 -8.40
CA THR A 156 0.23 41.01 -9.35
C THR A 156 1.25 41.88 -10.08
N ALA A 157 1.16 41.92 -11.40
CA ALA A 157 1.59 43.02 -12.25
C ALA A 157 0.49 43.26 -13.28
#